data_AF-A0A3B4Z8V3-F1
#
_entry.id   AF-A0A3B4Z8V3-F1
#
_cell.length_a   1.000
_cell.length_b   1.000
_cell.length_c   1.000
_cell.angle_alpha   90.00
_cell.angle_beta   90.00
_cell.angle_gamma   90.00
#
_symmetry.space_group_name_H-M   'P 1'
#
loop_
_entity.id
_entity.type
_entity.pdbx_description
1 polymer ?
#
loop_
_entity_poly.entity_id
_entity_poly.type
_entity_poly.pdbx_seq_one_letter_code
_entity_poly.pdbx_strand_id
1 'polypeptide(L)'
;MAQQGFQFDRKALNVTVLQQEVEAINQSADTAVRDTDKIFNEMISFINNTRFNVKQQIRCQQETEVSRAKDLLEKLQDEITELERKDAELEQLCNNKDDCQFLHMFPSTSGLSETQWPRPEPRHLQYFDSVSTAVSELNSKLQRFLCEEMPKLSKIITAVDVLLPQMEPTTREEFLKYSCKLTLDPNTANVHLLLSEGNRKATYTSKKQAYPSHRDRFMTKSQVLSREALTGRHYWEVEWSGSGIIVGVAYKDISRTGDIEAGFWFTCHIIFTLLALVLGFKYTHITNNTSLTNV
;
A
#
# COMPACT_ATOMS: atom_id res chain seq x y z
N MET A 1 47.27 13.47 -25.59
CA MET A 1 47.21 11.99 -25.49
C MET A 1 47.18 11.48 -24.03
N ALA A 2 48.04 11.94 -23.12
CA ALA A 2 48.07 11.45 -21.73
C ALA A 2 46.75 11.64 -20.92
N GLN A 3 46.03 12.75 -21.14
CA GLN A 3 44.80 13.07 -20.41
C GLN A 3 43.60 12.19 -20.81
N GLN A 4 43.58 11.66 -22.05
CA GLN A 4 42.56 10.71 -22.52
C GLN A 4 42.82 9.29 -22.02
N GLY A 5 44.09 8.87 -21.89
CA GLY A 5 44.43 7.57 -21.29
C GLY A 5 44.00 7.47 -19.84
N PHE A 6 44.27 8.50 -19.03
CA PHE A 6 43.83 8.54 -17.63
C PHE A 6 42.30 8.54 -17.45
N GLN A 7 41.58 9.21 -18.36
CA GLN A 7 40.11 9.16 -18.40
C GLN A 7 39.57 7.77 -18.78
N PHE A 8 40.24 7.08 -19.70
CA PHE A 8 39.88 5.72 -20.12
C PHE A 8 40.09 4.73 -18.97
N ASP A 9 41.26 4.74 -18.33
CA ASP A 9 41.57 3.82 -17.23
C ASP A 9 40.61 4.01 -16.04
N ARG A 10 40.26 5.26 -15.71
CA ARG A 10 39.26 5.57 -14.68
C ARG A 10 37.87 5.03 -15.03
N LYS A 11 37.45 5.17 -16.29
CA LYS A 11 36.14 4.65 -16.75
C LYS A 11 36.13 3.12 -16.76
N ALA A 12 37.21 2.48 -17.20
CA ALA A 12 37.36 1.03 -17.17
C ALA A 12 37.29 0.49 -15.74
N LEU A 13 37.95 1.14 -14.78
CA LEU A 13 37.86 0.79 -13.36
C LEU A 13 36.41 0.91 -12.84
N ASN A 14 35.72 2.01 -13.16
CA ASN A 14 34.32 2.20 -12.76
C ASN A 14 33.39 1.13 -13.34
N VAL A 15 33.62 0.70 -14.58
CA VAL A 15 32.84 -0.39 -15.20
C VAL A 15 33.02 -1.68 -14.42
N THR A 16 34.26 -2.04 -14.06
CA THR A 16 34.52 -3.26 -13.27
C THR A 16 33.89 -3.20 -11.89
N VAL A 17 33.96 -2.05 -11.21
CA VAL A 17 33.31 -1.85 -9.90
C VAL A 17 31.79 -1.99 -10.01
N LEU A 18 31.17 -1.38 -11.03
CA LEU A 18 29.72 -1.49 -11.25
C LEU A 18 29.31 -2.92 -11.58
N GLN A 19 30.12 -3.68 -12.32
CA GLN A 19 29.85 -5.09 -12.59
C GLN A 19 29.88 -5.94 -11.31
N GLN A 20 30.84 -5.69 -10.42
CA GLN A 20 30.91 -6.36 -9.12
C GLN A 20 29.70 -6.00 -8.24
N GLU A 21 29.28 -4.74 -8.25
CA GLU A 21 28.09 -4.29 -7.50
C GLU A 21 26.82 -4.94 -8.03
N VAL A 22 26.65 -5.03 -9.35
CA VAL A 22 25.51 -5.73 -9.97
C VAL A 22 25.46 -7.20 -9.56
N GLU A 23 26.60 -7.89 -9.58
CA GLU A 23 26.68 -9.28 -9.16
C GLU A 23 26.35 -9.44 -7.66
N ALA A 24 26.87 -8.54 -6.81
CA ALA A 24 26.58 -8.54 -5.39
C ALA A 24 25.08 -8.31 -5.11
N ILE A 25 24.44 -7.39 -5.83
CA ILE A 25 22.99 -7.13 -5.74
C ILE A 25 22.21 -8.39 -6.13
N ASN A 26 22.56 -9.04 -7.24
CA ASN A 26 21.89 -10.27 -7.69
C ASN A 26 22.01 -11.39 -6.64
N GLN A 27 23.22 -11.65 -6.13
CA GLN A 27 23.44 -12.68 -5.12
C GLN A 27 22.70 -12.38 -3.80
N SER A 28 22.65 -11.10 -3.41
CA SER A 28 21.90 -10.65 -2.23
C SER A 28 20.40 -10.86 -2.41
N ALA A 29 19.85 -10.46 -3.57
CA ALA A 29 18.45 -10.64 -3.91
C ALA A 29 18.05 -12.12 -3.92
N ASP A 30 18.83 -12.98 -4.57
CA ASP A 30 18.58 -14.43 -4.61
C ASP A 30 18.60 -15.05 -3.20
N THR A 31 19.50 -14.59 -2.33
CA THR A 31 19.56 -15.05 -0.94
C THR A 31 18.32 -14.62 -0.17
N ALA A 32 17.93 -13.34 -0.28
CA ALA A 32 16.73 -12.83 0.38
C ALA A 32 15.45 -13.53 -0.09
N VAL A 33 15.34 -13.85 -1.38
CA VAL A 33 14.21 -14.61 -1.94
C VAL A 33 14.18 -16.02 -1.36
N ARG A 34 15.30 -16.74 -1.32
CA ARG A 34 15.36 -18.09 -0.72
C ARG A 34 14.95 -18.10 0.74
N ASP A 35 15.46 -17.15 1.53
CA ASP A 35 15.14 -17.05 2.96
C ASP A 35 13.65 -16.71 3.16
N THR A 36 13.11 -15.83 2.31
CA THR A 36 11.68 -15.50 2.29
C THR A 36 10.84 -16.74 1.99
N ASP A 37 11.17 -17.49 0.94
CA ASP A 37 10.46 -18.71 0.56
C ASP A 37 10.49 -19.74 1.69
N LYS A 38 11.62 -19.90 2.37
CA LYS A 38 11.73 -20.80 3.52
C LYS A 38 10.74 -20.41 4.63
N ILE A 39 10.69 -19.14 5.01
CA ILE A 39 9.78 -18.64 6.06
C ILE A 39 8.32 -18.84 5.66
N PHE A 40 7.94 -18.52 4.42
CA PHE A 40 6.57 -18.72 3.95
C PHE A 40 6.19 -20.20 3.90
N ASN A 41 7.11 -21.10 3.53
CA ASN A 41 6.88 -22.54 3.58
C ASN A 41 6.63 -23.04 5.01
N GLU A 42 7.35 -22.53 6.00
CA GLU A 42 7.11 -22.84 7.41
C GLU A 42 5.70 -22.38 7.86
N MET A 43 5.28 -21.17 7.46
CA MET A 43 3.93 -20.67 7.73
C MET A 43 2.84 -21.52 7.07
N ILE A 44 3.02 -21.90 5.80
CA ILE A 44 2.08 -22.77 5.08
C ILE A 44 1.97 -24.13 5.76
N SER A 45 3.10 -24.70 6.18
CA SER A 45 3.13 -25.97 6.93
C SER A 45 2.34 -25.87 8.24
N PHE A 46 2.54 -24.79 9.00
CA PHE A 46 1.80 -24.54 10.24
C PHE A 46 0.28 -24.47 9.99
N ILE A 47 -0.16 -23.69 9.00
CA ILE A 47 -1.59 -23.55 8.64
C ILE A 47 -2.18 -24.91 8.24
N ASN A 48 -1.45 -25.70 7.45
CA ASN A 48 -1.89 -27.03 7.05
C ASN A 48 -2.04 -27.99 8.25
N ASN A 49 -1.12 -27.93 9.21
CA ASN A 49 -1.21 -28.71 10.45
C ASN A 49 -2.43 -28.27 11.28
N THR A 50 -2.65 -26.96 11.46
CA THR A 50 -3.85 -26.44 12.13
C THR A 50 -5.13 -26.92 11.45
N ARG A 51 -5.19 -26.87 10.11
CA ARG A 51 -6.31 -27.41 9.33
C ARG A 51 -6.55 -28.89 9.62
N PHE A 52 -5.49 -29.70 9.67
CA PHE A 52 -5.61 -31.12 10.00
C PHE A 52 -6.17 -31.32 11.40
N ASN A 53 -5.62 -30.63 12.40
CA ASN A 53 -6.06 -30.74 13.80
C ASN A 53 -7.54 -30.37 13.98
N VAL A 54 -8.00 -29.25 13.39
CA VAL A 54 -9.41 -28.84 13.46
C VAL A 54 -10.32 -29.89 12.82
N LYS A 55 -9.95 -30.45 11.67
CA LYS A 55 -10.72 -31.53 11.02
C LYS A 55 -10.83 -32.78 11.90
N GLN A 56 -9.72 -33.18 12.54
CA GLN A 56 -9.70 -34.34 13.41
C GLN A 56 -10.61 -34.13 14.63
N GLN A 57 -10.52 -32.97 15.29
CA GLN A 57 -11.38 -32.66 16.44
C GLN A 57 -12.88 -32.72 16.09
N ILE A 58 -13.28 -32.20 14.93
CA ILE A 58 -14.68 -32.29 14.46
C ILE A 58 -15.10 -33.76 14.31
N ARG A 59 -14.25 -34.60 13.70
CA ARG A 59 -14.56 -36.03 13.50
C ARG A 59 -14.63 -36.80 14.80
N CYS A 60 -13.70 -36.59 15.73
CA CYS A 60 -13.75 -37.24 17.04
C CYS A 60 -15.01 -36.84 17.83
N GLN A 61 -15.40 -35.56 17.80
CA GLN A 61 -16.63 -35.11 18.47
C GLN A 61 -17.88 -35.71 17.80
N GLN A 62 -17.91 -35.74 16.46
CA GLN A 62 -18.99 -36.38 15.72
C GLN A 62 -19.14 -37.86 16.10
N GLU A 63 -18.06 -38.63 16.10
CA GLU A 63 -18.07 -40.05 16.45
C GLU A 63 -18.56 -40.28 17.88
N THR A 64 -18.11 -39.45 18.82
CA THR A 64 -18.50 -39.51 20.25
C THR A 64 -20.00 -39.27 20.43
N GLU A 65 -20.54 -38.19 19.85
CA GLU A 65 -21.95 -37.84 19.99
C GLU A 65 -22.85 -38.84 19.23
N VAL A 66 -22.41 -39.35 18.08
CA VAL A 66 -23.13 -40.39 17.34
C VAL A 66 -23.16 -41.71 18.11
N SER A 67 -22.06 -42.12 18.74
CA SER A 67 -22.04 -43.32 19.60
C SER A 67 -23.02 -43.16 20.75
N ARG A 68 -22.97 -42.02 21.45
CA ARG A 68 -23.89 -41.74 22.57
C ARG A 68 -25.36 -41.77 22.16
N ALA A 69 -25.69 -41.24 20.98
CA ALA A 69 -27.05 -41.28 20.44
C ALA A 69 -27.50 -42.71 20.08
N LYS A 70 -26.61 -43.53 19.51
CA LYS A 70 -26.89 -44.93 19.19
C LYS A 70 -27.14 -45.77 20.44
N ASP A 71 -26.33 -45.59 21.49
CA ASP A 71 -26.51 -46.33 22.75
C ASP A 71 -27.87 -46.01 23.42
N LEU A 72 -28.35 -44.77 23.28
CA LEU A 72 -29.69 -44.38 23.76
C LEU A 72 -30.80 -44.97 22.88
N LEU A 73 -30.59 -45.01 21.56
CA LEU A 73 -31.53 -45.62 20.62
C LEU A 73 -31.71 -47.11 20.93
N GLU A 74 -30.62 -47.84 21.14
CA GLU A 74 -30.65 -49.27 21.47
C GLU A 74 -31.42 -49.53 22.77
N LYS A 75 -31.13 -48.76 23.83
CA LYS A 75 -31.87 -48.87 25.11
C LYS A 75 -33.37 -48.62 24.96
N LEU A 76 -33.77 -47.62 24.18
CA LEU A 76 -35.18 -47.34 23.92
C LEU A 76 -35.83 -48.46 23.10
N GLN A 77 -35.12 -49.03 22.13
CA GLN A 77 -35.59 -50.14 21.32
C GLN A 77 -35.84 -51.40 22.19
N ASP A 78 -34.92 -51.70 23.12
CA ASP A 78 -35.06 -52.81 24.06
C ASP A 78 -36.25 -52.61 24.99
N GLU A 79 -36.44 -51.39 25.52
CA GLU A 79 -37.57 -51.08 26.39
C GLU A 79 -38.92 -51.17 25.66
N ILE A 80 -39.00 -50.70 24.41
CA ILE A 80 -40.20 -50.88 23.56
C ILE A 80 -40.48 -52.37 23.37
N THR A 81 -39.46 -53.17 23.06
CA THR A 81 -39.62 -54.61 22.82
C THR A 81 -40.12 -55.33 24.07
N GLU A 82 -39.60 -54.98 25.25
CA GLU A 82 -40.09 -55.52 26.53
C GLU A 82 -41.52 -55.07 26.86
N LEU A 83 -41.88 -53.82 26.54
CA LEU A 83 -43.25 -53.33 26.69
C LEU A 83 -44.21 -54.08 25.76
N GLU A 84 -43.87 -54.26 24.49
CA GLU A 84 -44.65 -55.05 23.51
C GLU A 84 -44.84 -56.50 23.97
N ARG A 85 -43.79 -57.13 24.51
CA ARG A 85 -43.87 -58.50 25.07
C ARG A 85 -44.87 -58.59 26.22
N LYS A 86 -44.79 -57.65 27.18
CA LYS A 86 -45.70 -57.63 28.34
C LYS A 86 -47.13 -57.30 27.95
N ASP A 87 -47.33 -56.42 26.97
CA ASP A 87 -48.66 -56.08 26.46
C ASP A 87 -49.32 -57.32 25.82
N ALA A 88 -48.58 -58.09 25.01
CA ALA A 88 -49.06 -59.35 24.45
C ALA A 88 -49.40 -60.41 25.52
N GLU A 89 -48.61 -60.50 26.60
CA GLU A 89 -48.90 -61.38 27.75
C GLU A 89 -50.19 -60.97 28.47
N LEU A 90 -50.42 -59.66 28.63
CA LEU A 90 -51.64 -59.11 29.21
C LEU A 90 -52.86 -59.38 28.32
N GLU A 91 -52.75 -59.20 26.99
CA GLU A 91 -53.82 -59.54 26.05
C GLU A 91 -54.21 -61.02 26.12
N GLN A 92 -53.23 -61.93 26.23
CA GLN A 92 -53.51 -63.36 26.38
C GLN A 92 -54.24 -63.66 27.70
N LEU A 93 -53.82 -63.04 28.79
CA LEU A 93 -54.48 -63.17 30.10
C LEU A 93 -55.92 -62.67 30.06
N CYS A 94 -56.18 -61.54 29.41
CA CYS A 94 -57.54 -60.99 29.25
C CYS A 94 -58.45 -61.88 28.40
N ASN A 95 -57.91 -62.63 27.44
CA ASN A 95 -58.69 -63.52 26.58
C ASN A 95 -59.03 -64.88 27.24
N ASN A 96 -58.34 -65.24 28.33
CA ASN A 96 -58.67 -66.43 29.11
C ASN A 96 -59.84 -66.11 30.05
N LYS A 97 -61.01 -66.73 29.80
CA LYS A 97 -62.30 -66.48 30.50
C LYS A 97 -62.36 -66.89 31.99
N ASP A 98 -61.22 -66.98 32.69
CA ASP A 98 -61.14 -67.36 34.10
C ASP A 98 -60.61 -66.20 34.95
N ASP A 99 -61.53 -65.43 35.52
CA ASP A 99 -61.26 -64.24 36.33
C ASP A 99 -60.35 -64.53 37.54
N CYS A 100 -60.32 -65.77 38.04
CA CYS A 100 -59.47 -66.17 39.18
C CYS A 100 -58.00 -66.35 38.78
N GLN A 101 -57.71 -66.84 37.57
CA GLN A 101 -56.34 -66.93 37.07
C GLN A 101 -55.76 -65.54 36.75
N PHE A 102 -56.59 -64.63 36.25
CA PHE A 102 -56.21 -63.24 36.03
C PHE A 102 -55.71 -62.58 37.33
N LEU A 103 -56.49 -62.65 38.40
CA LEU A 103 -56.14 -62.05 39.70
C LEU A 103 -54.86 -62.63 40.32
N HIS A 104 -54.54 -63.90 40.05
CA HIS A 104 -53.33 -64.55 40.54
C HIS A 104 -52.07 -64.17 39.73
N MET A 105 -52.20 -63.90 38.42
CA MET A 105 -51.05 -63.65 37.53
C MET A 105 -50.73 -62.17 37.34
N PHE A 106 -51.73 -61.29 37.50
CA PHE A 106 -51.62 -59.84 37.26
C PHE A 106 -50.54 -59.11 38.11
N PRO A 107 -50.29 -59.46 39.39
CA PRO A 107 -49.23 -58.81 40.17
C PRO A 107 -47.82 -59.01 39.58
N SER A 108 -47.59 -60.11 38.85
CA SER A 108 -46.31 -60.41 38.20
C SER A 108 -46.09 -59.61 36.91
N THR A 109 -47.15 -59.16 36.25
CA THR A 109 -47.09 -58.37 35.01
C THR A 109 -47.11 -56.85 35.25
N SER A 110 -47.58 -56.40 36.42
CA SER A 110 -47.82 -54.99 36.76
C SER A 110 -46.58 -54.16 37.10
N GLY A 111 -45.37 -54.71 37.02
CA GLY A 111 -44.10 -54.04 37.37
C GLY A 111 -43.61 -53.03 36.35
N LEU A 112 -44.45 -52.11 35.89
CA LEU A 112 -44.04 -51.03 35.00
C LEU A 112 -43.58 -49.83 35.84
N SER A 113 -42.27 -49.72 36.02
CA SER A 113 -41.68 -48.44 36.41
C SER A 113 -41.64 -47.57 35.17
N GLU A 114 -42.50 -46.56 35.11
CA GLU A 114 -42.46 -45.53 34.06
C GLU A 114 -41.13 -44.77 34.19
N THR A 115 -40.15 -45.16 33.38
CA THR A 115 -38.87 -44.45 33.27
C THR A 115 -39.18 -43.08 32.66
N GLN A 116 -38.96 -42.01 33.41
CA GLN A 116 -39.08 -40.65 32.88
C GLN A 116 -37.95 -40.39 31.87
N TRP A 117 -38.22 -40.69 30.61
CA TRP A 117 -37.33 -40.35 29.52
C TRP A 117 -37.44 -38.86 29.18
N PRO A 118 -36.32 -38.12 29.14
CA PRO A 118 -36.33 -36.78 28.58
C PRO A 118 -36.73 -36.88 27.11
N ARG A 119 -37.84 -36.22 26.73
CA ARG A 119 -38.27 -36.15 25.33
C ARG A 119 -37.12 -35.56 24.49
N PRO A 120 -36.64 -36.27 23.46
CA PRO A 120 -35.60 -35.73 22.61
C PRO A 120 -36.16 -34.53 21.83
N GLU A 121 -35.74 -33.32 22.20
CA GLU A 121 -35.93 -32.16 21.33
C GLU A 121 -34.87 -32.21 20.23
N PRO A 122 -35.25 -32.32 18.94
CA PRO A 122 -34.30 -32.23 17.85
C PRO A 122 -33.70 -30.83 17.84
N ARG A 123 -32.49 -30.68 18.41
CA ARG A 123 -31.72 -29.44 18.26
C ARG A 123 -31.30 -29.35 16.79
N HIS A 124 -32.11 -28.61 16.04
CA HIS A 124 -31.97 -28.23 14.64
C HIS A 124 -30.51 -28.16 14.17
N LEU A 125 -30.13 -29.03 13.22
CA LEU A 125 -29.14 -28.92 12.12
C LEU A 125 -27.79 -28.15 12.27
N GLN A 126 -27.50 -27.49 13.39
CA GLN A 126 -26.39 -26.53 13.57
C GLN A 126 -25.33 -27.02 14.56
N TYR A 127 -25.09 -28.33 14.62
CA TYR A 127 -24.16 -28.93 15.61
C TYR A 127 -22.73 -28.38 15.53
N PHE A 128 -22.30 -27.87 14.36
CA PHE A 128 -20.95 -27.38 14.13
C PHE A 128 -20.89 -25.98 13.48
N ASP A 129 -22.00 -25.23 13.42
CA ASP A 129 -22.04 -23.90 12.78
C ASP A 129 -21.12 -22.89 13.48
N SER A 130 -20.96 -23.04 14.80
CA SER A 130 -20.01 -22.28 15.61
C SER A 130 -18.56 -22.49 15.16
N VAL A 131 -18.21 -23.68 14.67
CA VAL A 131 -16.86 -24.00 14.17
C VAL A 131 -16.57 -23.22 12.89
N SER A 132 -17.54 -23.16 11.96
CA SER A 132 -17.40 -22.36 10.73
C SER A 132 -17.24 -20.87 11.03
N THR A 133 -18.01 -20.37 11.99
CA THR A 133 -17.89 -18.99 12.48
C THR A 133 -16.51 -18.71 13.07
N ALA A 134 -16.01 -19.58 13.94
CA ALA A 134 -14.70 -19.42 14.58
C ALA A 134 -13.54 -19.48 13.58
N VAL A 135 -13.59 -20.39 12.60
CA VAL A 135 -12.58 -20.48 11.53
C VAL A 135 -12.61 -19.23 10.64
N SER A 136 -13.79 -18.68 10.37
CA SER A 136 -13.93 -17.44 9.60
C SER A 136 -13.35 -16.23 10.35
N GLU A 137 -13.56 -16.17 11.66
CA GLU A 137 -12.98 -15.12 12.51
C GLU A 137 -11.44 -15.23 12.54
N LEU A 138 -10.90 -16.44 12.67
CA LEU A 138 -9.45 -16.69 12.59
C LEU A 138 -8.87 -16.22 11.27
N ASN A 139 -9.51 -16.57 10.14
CA ASN A 139 -9.07 -16.14 8.82
C ASN A 139 -9.10 -14.61 8.68
N SER A 140 -10.13 -13.96 9.20
CA SER A 140 -10.25 -12.50 9.17
C SER A 140 -9.15 -11.81 9.97
N LYS A 141 -8.74 -12.37 11.12
CA LYS A 141 -7.61 -11.86 11.92
C LYS A 141 -6.28 -12.01 11.18
N LEU A 142 -6.06 -13.16 10.53
CA LEU A 142 -4.84 -13.41 9.75
C LEU A 142 -4.74 -12.44 8.56
N GLN A 143 -5.83 -12.26 7.81
CA GLN A 143 -5.87 -11.32 6.68
C GLN A 143 -5.57 -9.89 7.12
N ARG A 144 -6.15 -9.45 8.24
CA ARG A 144 -5.88 -8.11 8.80
C ARG A 144 -4.41 -7.91 9.12
N PHE A 145 -3.80 -8.88 9.81
CA PHE A 145 -2.37 -8.85 10.14
C PHE A 145 -1.51 -8.73 8.88
N LEU A 146 -1.80 -9.52 7.84
CA LEU A 146 -1.07 -9.46 6.57
C LEU A 146 -1.24 -8.09 5.89
N CYS A 147 -2.45 -7.52 5.87
CA CYS A 147 -2.68 -6.19 5.29
C CYS A 147 -1.90 -5.07 6.00
N GLU A 148 -1.65 -5.19 7.30
CA GLU A 148 -0.90 -4.21 8.09
C GLU A 148 0.62 -4.32 7.88
N GLU A 149 1.15 -5.54 7.74
CA GLU A 149 2.60 -5.77 7.64
C GLU A 149 3.14 -5.71 6.20
N MET A 150 2.36 -6.16 5.20
CA MET A 150 2.82 -6.21 3.80
C MET A 150 3.27 -4.85 3.23
N PRO A 151 2.58 -3.72 3.49
CA PRO A 151 3.05 -2.40 3.03
C PRO A 151 4.39 -1.97 3.63
N LYS A 152 4.73 -2.44 4.85
CA LYS A 152 6.03 -2.13 5.49
C LYS A 152 7.15 -2.85 4.77
N LEU A 153 6.94 -4.12 4.42
CA LEU A 153 7.89 -4.90 3.63
C LEU A 153 8.08 -4.30 2.23
N SER A 154 6.98 -3.88 1.58
CA SER A 154 7.05 -3.21 0.28
C SER A 154 7.93 -1.96 0.32
N LYS A 155 7.84 -1.15 1.38
CA LYS A 155 8.69 0.04 1.55
C LYS A 155 10.16 -0.30 1.65
N ILE A 156 10.51 -1.34 2.41
CA ILE A 156 11.90 -1.80 2.57
C ILE A 156 12.47 -2.24 1.22
N ILE A 157 11.70 -2.98 0.42
CA ILE A 157 12.10 -3.43 -0.91
C ILE A 157 12.34 -2.23 -1.85
N THR A 158 11.43 -1.26 -1.89
CA THR A 158 11.59 -0.06 -2.74
C THR A 158 12.75 0.85 -2.31
N ALA A 159 13.18 0.80 -1.04
CA ALA A 159 14.32 1.61 -0.59
C ALA A 159 15.65 1.14 -1.20
N VAL A 160 15.76 -0.13 -1.60
CA VAL A 160 16.95 -0.68 -2.27
C VAL A 160 17.18 -0.02 -3.63
N ASP A 161 16.10 0.32 -4.34
CA ASP A 161 16.14 0.95 -5.68
C ASP A 161 16.63 2.41 -5.65
N VAL A 162 16.62 3.05 -4.46
CA VAL A 162 16.99 4.47 -4.26
C VAL A 162 18.49 4.64 -3.93
N LEU A 163 19.20 3.55 -3.62
CA LEU A 163 20.60 3.60 -3.18
C LEU A 163 21.59 3.81 -4.33
N LEU A 164 21.20 3.57 -5.58
CA LEU A 164 22.03 3.89 -6.73
C LEU A 164 21.88 5.39 -7.05
N PRO A 165 22.96 6.20 -6.98
CA PRO A 165 22.92 7.58 -7.41
C PRO A 165 22.46 7.61 -8.87
N GLN A 166 21.30 8.21 -9.14
CA GLN A 166 20.93 8.59 -10.50
C GLN A 166 22.05 9.51 -10.99
N MET A 167 22.90 9.02 -11.90
CA MET A 167 24.04 9.79 -12.39
C MET A 167 23.56 11.17 -12.81
N GLU A 168 24.08 12.21 -12.14
CA GLU A 168 23.80 13.58 -12.54
C GLU A 168 24.27 13.77 -13.99
N PRO A 169 23.46 14.37 -14.87
CA PRO A 169 23.87 14.60 -16.25
C PRO A 169 25.18 15.40 -16.27
N THR A 170 26.20 14.89 -16.96
CA THR A 170 27.51 15.56 -17.07
C THR A 170 27.81 16.04 -18.48
N THR A 171 27.08 15.52 -19.48
CA THR A 171 27.21 15.88 -20.89
C THR A 171 25.97 16.60 -21.40
N ARG A 172 26.13 17.45 -22.42
CA ARG A 172 25.02 18.20 -23.03
C ARG A 172 23.95 17.26 -23.57
N GLU A 173 24.35 16.13 -24.16
CA GLU A 173 23.46 15.12 -24.72
C GLU A 173 22.57 14.48 -23.65
N GLU A 174 23.08 14.29 -22.43
CA GLU A 174 22.30 13.79 -21.30
C GLU A 174 21.31 14.83 -20.79
N PHE A 175 21.70 16.11 -20.74
CA PHE A 175 20.79 17.21 -20.40
C PHE A 175 19.64 17.34 -21.41
N LEU A 176 19.94 17.16 -22.71
CA LEU A 176 18.94 17.25 -23.79
C LEU A 176 17.81 16.21 -23.66
N LYS A 177 18.02 15.09 -22.95
CA LYS A 177 16.94 14.12 -22.65
C LYS A 177 15.81 14.73 -21.82
N TYR A 178 16.10 15.78 -21.07
CA TYR A 178 15.14 16.52 -20.25
C TYR A 178 14.71 17.85 -20.90
N SER A 179 14.99 18.03 -22.20
CA SER A 179 14.73 19.28 -22.89
C SER A 179 13.23 19.62 -22.91
N CYS A 180 12.91 20.85 -22.53
CA CYS A 180 11.57 21.40 -22.63
C CYS A 180 11.57 22.68 -23.45
N LYS A 181 10.44 22.94 -24.11
CA LYS A 181 10.22 24.17 -24.88
C LYS A 181 9.38 25.11 -24.03
N LEU A 182 10.01 26.15 -23.48
CA LEU A 182 9.35 27.18 -22.69
C LEU A 182 8.83 28.32 -23.58
N THR A 183 7.72 28.91 -23.15
CA THR A 183 7.18 30.14 -23.75
C THR A 183 6.94 31.19 -22.67
N LEU A 184 7.24 32.44 -22.99
CA LEU A 184 7.08 33.57 -22.07
C LEU A 184 5.60 33.94 -21.95
N ASP A 185 5.14 34.20 -20.73
CA ASP A 185 3.75 34.59 -20.47
C ASP A 185 3.56 36.12 -20.61
N PRO A 186 2.83 36.59 -21.64
CA PRO A 186 2.56 38.02 -21.84
C PRO A 186 1.79 38.68 -20.68
N ASN A 187 1.08 37.90 -19.87
CA ASN A 187 0.36 38.41 -18.71
C ASN A 187 1.27 38.78 -17.55
N THR A 188 2.48 38.20 -17.52
CA THR A 188 3.49 38.49 -16.48
C THR A 188 4.49 39.54 -16.94
N ALA A 189 4.76 39.63 -18.25
CA ALA A 189 5.80 40.49 -18.81
C ALA A 189 5.66 41.97 -18.41
N ASN A 190 6.74 42.55 -17.89
CA ASN A 190 6.78 43.99 -17.63
C ASN A 190 6.55 44.83 -18.90
N VAL A 191 6.00 46.03 -18.71
CA VAL A 191 5.69 46.97 -19.82
C VAL A 191 6.90 47.40 -20.64
N HIS A 192 8.14 47.25 -20.16
CA HIS A 192 9.35 47.56 -20.93
C HIS A 192 9.90 46.36 -21.72
N LEU A 193 9.28 45.18 -21.63
CA LEU A 193 9.69 43.99 -22.38
C LEU A 193 8.81 43.79 -23.62
N LEU A 194 9.42 43.81 -24.80
CA LEU A 194 8.77 43.41 -26.04
C LEU A 194 8.94 41.89 -26.21
N LEU A 195 7.81 41.17 -26.25
CA LEU A 195 7.79 39.75 -26.58
C LEU A 195 7.62 39.54 -28.09
N SER A 196 8.42 38.64 -28.66
CA SER A 196 8.42 38.33 -30.09
C SER A 196 8.70 36.84 -30.33
N GLU A 197 8.70 36.42 -31.61
CA GLU A 197 8.99 35.04 -32.02
C GLU A 197 8.10 33.99 -31.30
N GLY A 198 6.78 34.23 -31.28
CA GLY A 198 5.84 33.35 -30.59
C GLY A 198 6.06 33.32 -29.07
N ASN A 199 6.44 34.46 -28.48
CA ASN A 199 6.80 34.62 -27.07
C ASN A 199 8.02 33.77 -26.64
N ARG A 200 8.96 33.50 -27.55
CA ARG A 200 10.24 32.86 -27.20
C ARG A 200 11.39 33.84 -27.02
N LYS A 201 11.17 35.10 -27.37
CA LYS A 201 12.18 36.15 -27.28
C LYS A 201 11.63 37.35 -26.52
N ALA A 202 12.39 37.82 -25.54
CA ALA A 202 12.15 39.07 -24.83
C ALA A 202 13.23 40.08 -25.18
N THR A 203 12.84 41.32 -25.46
CA THR A 203 13.77 42.42 -25.71
C THR A 203 13.39 43.61 -24.84
N TYR A 204 14.36 44.15 -24.10
CA TYR A 204 14.15 45.37 -23.34
C TYR A 204 14.03 46.57 -24.28
N THR A 205 13.04 47.42 -24.04
CA THR A 205 12.84 48.66 -24.79
C THR A 205 12.49 49.80 -23.83
N SER A 206 13.03 50.99 -24.10
CA SER A 206 12.69 52.21 -23.34
C SER A 206 11.21 52.61 -23.49
N LYS A 207 10.58 52.25 -24.61
CA LYS A 207 9.15 52.50 -24.86
C LYS A 207 8.30 51.47 -24.12
N LYS A 208 7.24 51.96 -23.46
CA LYS A 208 6.24 51.09 -22.82
C LYS A 208 5.41 50.39 -23.89
N GLN A 209 5.34 49.06 -23.80
CA GLN A 209 4.50 48.21 -24.62
C GLN A 209 3.05 48.32 -24.15
N ALA A 210 2.11 48.24 -25.10
CA ALA A 210 0.68 48.35 -24.85
C ALA A 210 0.08 47.03 -24.34
N TYR A 211 0.56 46.56 -23.18
CA TYR A 211 -0.03 45.38 -22.55
C TYR A 211 -1.28 45.74 -21.72
N PRO A 212 -2.34 44.91 -21.75
CA PRO A 212 -3.48 45.07 -20.84
C PRO A 212 -3.07 45.00 -19.37
N SER A 213 -3.79 45.71 -18.52
CA SER A 213 -3.62 45.59 -17.07
C SER A 213 -3.88 44.14 -16.63
N HIS A 214 -3.00 43.59 -15.81
CA HIS A 214 -3.11 42.22 -15.31
C HIS A 214 -2.48 42.10 -13.92
N ARG A 215 -3.14 41.36 -13.01
CA ARG A 215 -2.69 41.15 -11.62
C ARG A 215 -1.29 40.53 -11.51
N ASP A 216 -0.96 39.65 -12.45
CA ASP A 216 0.28 38.89 -12.42
C ASP A 216 1.44 39.61 -13.15
N ARG A 217 1.23 40.85 -13.62
CA ARG A 217 2.22 41.62 -14.38
C ARG A 217 3.24 42.29 -13.45
N PHE A 218 4.53 42.14 -13.77
CA PHE A 218 5.58 42.87 -13.06
C PHE A 218 5.50 44.36 -13.37
N MET A 219 5.40 45.20 -12.34
CA MET A 219 5.27 46.65 -12.52
C MET A 219 6.62 47.38 -12.43
N THR A 220 7.48 46.95 -11.51
CA THR A 220 8.72 47.69 -11.17
C THR A 220 9.97 47.15 -11.85
N LYS A 221 10.07 45.83 -12.07
CA LYS A 221 11.25 45.17 -12.63
C LYS A 221 10.96 44.63 -14.03
N SER A 222 11.92 44.74 -14.94
CA SER A 222 11.87 44.20 -16.31
C SER A 222 11.95 42.66 -16.33
N GLN A 223 10.91 41.99 -15.82
CA GLN A 223 10.84 40.55 -15.65
C GLN A 223 9.65 39.95 -16.42
N VAL A 224 9.74 38.64 -16.69
CA VAL A 224 8.70 37.82 -17.33
C VAL A 224 8.89 36.38 -16.87
N LEU A 225 7.79 35.65 -16.63
CA LEU A 225 7.79 34.22 -16.30
C LEU A 225 7.43 33.38 -17.53
N SER A 226 7.77 32.08 -17.49
CA SER A 226 7.23 31.12 -18.44
C SER A 226 5.75 30.85 -18.18
N ARG A 227 5.04 30.44 -19.22
CA ARG A 227 3.65 29.96 -19.13
C ARG A 227 3.60 28.57 -18.50
N GLU A 228 4.56 27.72 -18.84
CA GLU A 228 4.66 26.35 -18.36
C GLU A 228 5.18 26.32 -16.91
N ALA A 229 4.58 25.46 -16.08
CA ALA A 229 5.10 25.10 -14.77
C ALA A 229 6.02 23.88 -14.91
N LEU A 230 7.10 23.84 -14.13
CA LEU A 230 8.08 22.76 -14.17
C LEU A 230 7.92 21.86 -12.95
N THR A 231 7.86 20.54 -13.17
CA THR A 231 7.74 19.53 -12.09
C THR A 231 8.63 18.33 -12.39
N GLY A 232 9.69 18.14 -11.60
CA GLY A 232 10.73 17.13 -11.88
C GLY A 232 11.90 17.69 -12.68
N ARG A 233 12.68 16.82 -13.34
CA ARG A 233 13.91 17.20 -14.07
C ARG A 233 13.60 17.85 -15.41
N HIS A 234 14.10 19.07 -15.62
CA HIS A 234 13.89 19.85 -16.85
C HIS A 234 15.20 20.53 -17.26
N TYR A 235 15.36 20.71 -18.57
CA TYR A 235 16.48 21.42 -19.17
C TYR A 235 15.99 22.38 -20.26
N TRP A 236 16.53 23.58 -20.28
CA TRP A 236 16.30 24.56 -21.34
C TRP A 236 17.57 25.38 -21.57
N GLU A 237 17.75 25.82 -22.81
CA GLU A 237 18.85 26.70 -23.21
C GLU A 237 18.27 28.08 -23.57
N VAL A 238 19.00 29.14 -23.23
CA VAL A 238 18.64 30.52 -23.57
C VAL A 238 19.80 31.13 -24.32
N GLU A 239 19.52 31.71 -25.48
CA GLU A 239 20.47 32.57 -26.19
C GLU A 239 20.28 34.01 -25.71
N TRP A 240 21.37 34.72 -25.43
CA TRP A 240 21.31 36.09 -24.92
C TRP A 240 22.36 37.01 -25.55
N SER A 241 22.05 38.30 -25.58
CA SER A 241 22.94 39.36 -26.05
C SER A 241 22.74 40.63 -25.21
N GLY A 242 23.81 41.38 -24.94
CA GLY A 242 23.78 42.59 -24.09
C GLY A 242 24.25 42.34 -22.65
N SER A 243 23.99 43.27 -21.73
CA SER A 243 24.38 43.17 -20.32
C SER A 243 23.18 43.15 -19.38
N GLY A 244 23.34 42.49 -18.22
CA GLY A 244 22.34 42.53 -17.14
C GLY A 244 21.18 41.53 -17.26
N ILE A 245 21.37 40.38 -17.91
CA ILE A 245 20.34 39.34 -18.05
C ILE A 245 20.46 38.32 -16.91
N ILE A 246 19.32 37.94 -16.34
CA ILE A 246 19.21 36.93 -15.30
C ILE A 246 18.26 35.84 -15.79
N VAL A 247 18.72 34.59 -15.75
CA VAL A 247 17.91 33.39 -16.04
C VAL A 247 17.84 32.56 -14.76
N GLY A 248 16.65 32.07 -14.43
CA GLY A 248 16.45 31.31 -13.19
C GLY A 248 15.07 30.69 -13.09
N VAL A 249 14.83 30.02 -11.96
CA VAL A 249 13.56 29.38 -11.62
C VAL A 249 12.91 30.12 -10.45
N ALA A 250 11.62 30.41 -10.59
CA ALA A 250 10.84 31.10 -9.57
C ALA A 250 9.50 30.41 -9.34
N TYR A 251 8.96 30.51 -8.13
CA TYR A 251 7.59 30.09 -7.87
C TYR A 251 6.59 31.02 -8.56
N LYS A 252 5.42 30.48 -8.92
CA LYS A 252 4.39 31.24 -9.63
C LYS A 252 3.89 32.44 -8.80
N ASP A 253 3.90 32.34 -7.48
CA ASP A 253 3.35 33.29 -6.53
C ASP A 253 4.32 34.39 -6.07
N ILE A 254 5.50 34.51 -6.69
CA ILE A 254 6.48 35.55 -6.33
C ILE A 254 5.91 36.98 -6.43
N SER A 255 6.34 37.92 -5.58
CA SER A 255 5.77 39.27 -5.58
C SER A 255 5.92 39.98 -6.94
N ARG A 256 4.87 40.69 -7.38
CA ARG A 256 4.82 41.47 -8.64
C ARG A 256 5.07 42.96 -8.46
N THR A 257 5.06 43.41 -7.21
CA THR A 257 5.32 44.77 -6.76
C THR A 257 6.60 44.77 -5.94
N GLY A 258 7.61 45.52 -6.36
CA GLY A 258 8.84 45.66 -5.59
C GLY A 258 8.63 46.69 -4.48
N ASP A 259 8.83 46.29 -3.22
CA ASP A 259 8.88 47.22 -2.10
C ASP A 259 10.26 47.89 -2.06
N ILE A 260 10.29 49.22 -1.94
CA ILE A 260 11.49 50.04 -2.10
C ILE A 260 12.22 50.23 -0.75
N GLU A 261 11.69 49.73 0.37
CA GLU A 261 12.17 50.06 1.72
C GLU A 261 13.22 49.13 2.35
N ALA A 262 13.91 48.30 1.57
CA ALA A 262 15.17 47.73 2.04
C ALA A 262 16.18 47.78 0.91
N GLY A 263 17.33 48.40 1.16
CA GLY A 263 18.46 48.54 0.23
C GLY A 263 19.10 47.22 -0.17
N PHE A 264 18.33 46.32 -0.78
CA PHE A 264 18.75 45.04 -1.32
C PHE A 264 18.40 45.03 -2.81
N TRP A 265 19.40 45.31 -3.63
CA TRP A 265 19.30 45.39 -5.09
C TRP A 265 19.00 44.05 -5.80
N PHE A 266 18.58 42.99 -5.10
CA PHE A 266 18.56 41.63 -5.65
C PHE A 266 17.38 40.72 -5.25
N THR A 267 16.36 41.21 -4.54
CA THR A 267 15.32 40.33 -3.99
C THR A 267 14.03 40.34 -4.81
N CYS A 268 14.04 39.64 -5.94
CA CYS A 268 12.86 38.85 -6.34
C CYS A 268 13.19 37.40 -5.95
N HIS A 269 12.26 36.72 -5.28
CA HIS A 269 12.40 35.38 -4.72
C HIS A 269 12.62 34.31 -5.80
N ILE A 270 13.82 34.27 -6.37
CA ILE A 270 14.28 33.29 -7.36
C ILE A 270 15.15 32.29 -6.59
N ILE A 271 14.77 31.01 -6.58
CA ILE A 271 15.43 29.96 -5.78
C ILE A 271 16.81 29.63 -6.36
N PHE A 272 16.98 29.77 -7.68
CA PHE A 272 18.26 29.61 -8.37
C PHE A 272 18.44 30.73 -9.40
N THR A 273 19.43 31.59 -9.19
CA THR A 273 19.88 32.59 -10.18
C THR A 273 21.25 32.18 -10.71
N LEU A 274 21.41 32.13 -12.04
CA LEU A 274 22.72 32.22 -12.66
C LEU A 274 22.98 33.72 -12.95
N LEU A 275 23.75 34.39 -12.10
CA LEU A 275 24.12 35.80 -12.30
C LEU A 275 25.40 35.87 -13.15
N ALA A 276 25.26 36.19 -14.44
CA ALA A 276 26.39 36.45 -15.32
C ALA A 276 26.78 37.94 -15.24
N LEU A 277 27.60 38.32 -14.25
CA LEU A 277 28.35 39.58 -14.30
C LEU A 277 29.67 39.31 -15.01
N VAL A 278 30.01 40.18 -15.98
CA VAL A 278 31.35 40.20 -16.58
C VAL A 278 32.35 40.33 -15.43
N LEU A 279 33.21 39.32 -15.28
CA LEU A 279 34.12 39.03 -14.15
C LEU A 279 33.51 38.17 -13.01
N GLY A 280 33.33 36.87 -13.28
CA GLY A 280 33.28 35.80 -12.26
C GLY A 280 31.88 35.28 -11.91
N PHE A 281 31.70 33.97 -12.02
CA PHE A 281 30.50 33.29 -11.50
C PHE A 281 30.46 33.42 -9.99
N LYS A 282 29.45 34.12 -9.44
CA LYS A 282 29.13 34.06 -8.00
C LYS A 282 27.88 33.21 -7.81
N TYR A 283 28.01 32.18 -6.97
CA TYR A 283 26.91 31.39 -6.45
C TYR A 283 26.46 31.99 -5.11
N THR A 284 25.16 32.19 -4.94
CA THR A 284 24.58 32.64 -3.66
C THR A 284 23.39 31.78 -3.33
N HIS A 285 23.45 31.10 -2.18
CA HIS A 285 22.40 30.29 -1.60
C HIS A 285 21.85 31.03 -0.37
N ILE A 286 20.55 31.32 -0.33
CA ILE A 286 19.90 31.92 0.85
C ILE A 286 18.75 31.01 1.25
N THR A 287 18.97 30.21 2.29
CA THR A 287 17.92 29.48 3.01
C THR A 287 17.27 30.41 4.01
N ASN A 288 16.00 30.78 3.80
CA ASN A 288 15.18 31.30 4.88
C ASN A 288 14.36 30.15 5.47
N ASN A 289 14.69 29.78 6.71
CA ASN A 289 13.82 29.01 7.58
C ASN A 289 12.51 29.77 7.75
N THR A 290 11.38 29.14 7.46
CA THR A 290 10.10 29.58 8.01
C THR A 290 9.23 28.37 8.26
N SER A 291 9.02 28.11 9.54
CA SER A 291 8.26 27.01 10.12
C SER A 291 6.82 26.99 9.59
N LEU A 292 6.39 25.86 9.04
CA LEU A 292 4.97 25.59 8.79
C LEU A 292 4.33 25.14 10.10
N THR A 293 3.59 26.03 10.75
CA THR A 293 2.60 25.67 11.76
C THR A 293 1.39 25.04 11.08
N ASN A 294 1.04 23.83 11.52
CA ASN A 294 -0.21 23.13 11.21
C ASN A 294 -1.43 23.93 11.69
N VAL A 295 -2.42 24.14 10.80
CA VAL A 295 -3.85 23.91 11.04
C VAL A 295 -4.49 23.48 9.72
#